data_AF-L5L578-F1
#
_entry.id   AF-L5L578-F1
#
_cell.length_a   1.000
_cell.length_b   1.000
_cell.length_c   1.000
_cell.angle_alpha   90.00
_cell.angle_beta   90.00
_cell.angle_gamma   90.00
#
_symmetry.space_group_name_H-M   'P 1'
#
loop_
_entity.id
_entity.type
_entity.pdbx_description
1 polymer ?
#
loop_
_entity_poly.entity_id
_entity_poly.type
_entity_poly.pdbx_seq_one_letter_code
_entity_poly.pdbx_strand_id
1 'polypeptide(L)'
;MFGQRRSVQALELAHMLYYRSTSNNSELLSALALRAQDEHVKEALLAHSFLARRPPGAQGPPEETSRWLQSEVENWLLAQSGCEVTFNGTRALGHLQSLTPSVGMYPPLGFPKVDPSATVTSPEAAPSSDNP
;
A
#
# COMPACT_ATOMS: atom_id res chain seq x y z
N MET A 1 43.42 -33.06 -19.09
CA MET A 1 41.98 -33.47 -19.10
C MET A 1 41.26 -33.23 -17.76
N PHE A 2 41.79 -33.68 -16.61
CA PHE A 2 41.10 -33.52 -15.32
C PHE A 2 40.98 -32.06 -14.81
N GLY A 3 41.99 -31.21 -15.04
CA GLY A 3 41.94 -29.80 -14.64
C GLY A 3 40.85 -29.00 -15.35
N GLN A 4 40.68 -29.22 -16.66
CA GLN A 4 39.64 -28.58 -17.48
C GLN A 4 38.23 -28.94 -17.01
N ARG A 5 38.00 -30.20 -16.61
CA ARG A 5 36.67 -30.62 -16.11
C ARG A 5 36.36 -30.01 -14.74
N ARG A 6 37.36 -29.91 -13.86
CA ARG A 6 37.21 -29.25 -12.55
C ARG A 6 36.94 -27.75 -12.70
N SER A 7 37.58 -27.06 -13.64
CA SER A 7 37.35 -25.63 -13.85
C SER A 7 35.95 -25.33 -14.39
N VAL A 8 35.44 -26.16 -15.31
CA VAL A 8 34.05 -26.03 -15.80
C VAL A 8 33.05 -26.27 -14.67
N GLN A 9 33.24 -27.32 -13.87
CA GLN A 9 32.36 -27.61 -12.72
C GLN A 9 32.39 -26.50 -11.67
N ALA A 10 33.56 -25.93 -11.38
CA ALA A 10 33.69 -24.82 -10.44
C ALA A 10 32.98 -23.56 -10.95
N LEU A 11 33.04 -23.29 -12.26
CA LEU A 11 32.35 -22.17 -12.88
C LEU A 11 30.83 -22.35 -12.87
N GLU A 12 30.34 -23.55 -13.19
CA GLU A 12 28.90 -23.89 -13.12
C GLU A 12 28.37 -23.74 -11.68
N LEU A 13 29.13 -24.24 -10.70
CA LEU A 13 28.79 -24.08 -9.29
C LEU A 13 28.78 -22.61 -8.88
N ALA A 14 29.79 -21.82 -9.29
CA ALA A 14 29.84 -20.39 -8.99
C ALA A 14 28.64 -19.64 -9.59
N HIS A 15 28.26 -19.94 -10.84
CA HIS A 15 27.05 -19.38 -11.45
C HIS A 15 25.80 -19.79 -10.70
N MET A 16 25.63 -21.09 -10.38
CA MET A 16 24.48 -21.57 -9.63
C MET A 16 24.37 -20.88 -8.26
N LEU A 17 25.48 -20.80 -7.52
CA LEU A 17 25.52 -20.14 -6.21
C LEU A 17 25.22 -18.65 -6.30
N TYR A 18 25.77 -17.96 -7.31
CA TYR A 18 25.49 -16.55 -7.56
C TYR A 18 24.01 -16.32 -7.81
N TYR A 19 23.41 -17.02 -8.79
CA TYR A 19 21.99 -16.84 -9.12
C TYR A 19 21.05 -17.30 -8.01
N ARG A 20 21.40 -18.37 -7.29
CA ARG A 20 20.62 -18.81 -6.14
C ARG A 20 20.67 -17.80 -4.99
N SER A 21 21.83 -17.20 -4.75
CA SER A 21 22.00 -16.14 -3.75
C SER A 21 21.23 -14.88 -4.14
N THR A 22 21.32 -14.42 -5.40
CA THR A 22 20.58 -13.24 -5.86
C THR A 22 19.07 -13.47 -5.83
N SER A 23 18.58 -14.65 -6.21
CA SER A 23 17.17 -15.03 -6.09
C SER A 23 16.71 -14.96 -4.63
N ASN A 24 17.45 -15.61 -3.72
CA ASN A 24 17.11 -15.63 -2.30
C ASN A 24 17.09 -14.22 -1.70
N ASN A 25 18.07 -13.38 -2.06
CA ASN A 25 18.09 -11.99 -1.63
C ASN A 25 16.88 -11.20 -2.17
N SER A 26 16.49 -11.43 -3.42
CA SER A 26 15.33 -10.76 -4.00
C SER A 26 14.01 -11.18 -3.35
N GLU A 27 13.87 -12.46 -2.99
CA GLU A 27 12.72 -13.00 -2.27
C GLU A 27 12.65 -12.44 -0.85
N LEU A 28 13.79 -12.36 -0.15
CA LEU A 28 13.86 -11.73 1.17
C LEU A 28 13.48 -10.24 1.12
N LEU A 29 14.04 -9.50 0.16
CA LEU A 29 13.75 -8.07 0.01
C LEU A 29 12.28 -7.83 -0.34
N SER A 30 11.68 -8.67 -1.18
CA SER A 30 10.25 -8.55 -1.51
C SER A 30 9.37 -8.86 -0.29
N ALA A 31 9.71 -9.88 0.49
CA ALA A 31 8.99 -10.21 1.73
C ALA A 31 9.10 -9.08 2.77
N LEU A 32 10.28 -8.47 2.92
CA LEU A 32 10.48 -7.32 3.81
C LEU A 32 9.70 -6.09 3.32
N ALA A 33 9.69 -5.83 2.01
CA ALA A 33 8.93 -4.71 1.44
C ALA A 33 7.42 -4.90 1.63
N LEU A 34 6.90 -6.11 1.46
CA LEU A 34 5.49 -6.43 1.74
C LEU A 34 5.16 -6.25 3.22
N ARG A 35 6.01 -6.76 4.12
CA ARG A 35 5.81 -6.59 5.56
C ARG A 35 5.85 -5.13 5.99
N ALA A 36 6.78 -4.34 5.44
CA ALA A 36 6.83 -2.91 5.72
C ALA A 36 5.56 -2.20 5.27
N GLN A 37 5.02 -2.55 4.09
CA GLN A 37 3.75 -2.01 3.61
C GLN A 37 2.57 -2.39 4.53
N ASP A 38 2.50 -3.64 4.99
CA ASP A 38 1.48 -4.07 5.94
C ASP A 38 1.54 -3.25 7.25
N GLU A 39 2.75 -3.02 7.79
CA GLU A 39 2.90 -2.18 8.99
C GLU A 39 2.51 -0.73 8.73
N HIS A 40 2.87 -0.15 7.57
CA HIS A 40 2.44 1.21 7.21
C HIS A 40 0.91 1.35 7.17
N VAL A 41 0.21 0.36 6.60
CA VAL A 41 -1.26 0.37 6.51
C VAL A 41 -1.88 0.26 7.90
N LYS A 42 -1.37 -0.63 8.77
CA LYS A 42 -1.85 -0.75 10.15
C LYS A 42 -1.69 0.55 10.91
N GLU A 43 -0.54 1.20 10.79
CA GLU A 43 -0.28 2.49 11.43
C GLU A 43 -1.24 3.57 10.96
N ALA A 44 -1.48 3.68 9.65
CA ALA A 44 -2.43 4.64 9.09
C ALA A 44 -3.87 4.39 9.57
N LEU A 45 -4.30 3.12 9.64
CA LEU A 45 -5.63 2.75 10.14
C LEU A 45 -5.80 3.06 11.62
N LEU A 46 -4.78 2.77 12.44
CA LEU A 46 -4.77 3.12 13.86
C LEU A 46 -4.82 4.64 14.02
N ALA A 47 -3.99 5.39 13.29
CA ALA A 47 -4.04 6.85 13.30
C ALA A 47 -5.45 7.38 12.96
N HIS A 48 -6.03 6.93 11.86
CA HIS A 48 -7.35 7.36 11.43
C HIS A 48 -8.44 7.05 12.46
N SER A 49 -8.48 5.81 12.95
CA SER A 49 -9.53 5.34 13.88
C SER A 49 -9.47 6.01 15.25
N PHE A 50 -8.28 6.32 15.77
CA PHE A 50 -8.14 7.05 17.03
C PHE A 50 -8.43 8.54 16.86
N LEU A 51 -7.96 9.16 15.78
CA LEU A 51 -8.28 10.56 15.49
C LEU A 51 -9.79 10.77 15.32
N ALA A 52 -10.51 9.83 14.70
CA ALA A 52 -11.96 9.90 14.54
C ALA A 52 -12.73 9.86 15.87
N ARG A 53 -12.13 9.31 16.94
CA ARG A 53 -12.71 9.22 18.29
C ARG A 53 -12.27 10.37 19.21
N ARG A 54 -11.37 11.25 18.74
CA ARG A 54 -10.82 12.33 19.55
C ARG A 54 -11.91 13.37 19.89
N PRO A 55 -12.04 13.81 21.14
CA PRO A 55 -13.03 14.80 21.54
C PRO A 55 -12.96 16.09 20.69
N PRO A 56 -14.11 16.64 20.22
CA PRO A 56 -14.14 17.90 19.51
C PRO A 56 -13.57 19.03 20.37
N GLY A 57 -12.56 19.73 19.88
CA GLY A 57 -11.90 20.83 20.60
C GLY A 57 -10.49 20.49 21.11
N ALA A 58 -10.08 19.22 21.09
CA ALA A 58 -8.70 18.82 21.40
C ALA A 58 -7.77 18.96 20.19
N GLN A 59 -7.93 19.97 19.33
CA GLN A 59 -7.00 20.17 18.21
C GLN A 59 -5.78 20.97 18.69
N GLY A 60 -4.71 20.24 19.00
CA GLY A 60 -3.40 20.80 19.29
C GLY A 60 -2.45 20.74 18.08
N PRO A 61 -1.24 21.31 18.21
CA PRO A 61 -0.15 21.14 17.25
C PRO A 61 0.06 19.68 16.82
N PRO A 62 0.64 19.44 15.63
CA PRO A 62 0.88 18.08 15.12
C PRO A 62 1.75 17.24 16.08
N GLU A 63 2.70 17.86 16.80
CA GLU A 63 3.56 17.18 17.78
C GLU A 63 2.84 16.78 19.07
N GLU A 64 1.80 17.52 19.46
CA GLU A 64 0.94 17.13 20.58
C GLU A 64 -0.01 16.01 20.15
N THR A 65 -0.52 16.12 18.93
CA THR A 65 -1.37 15.10 18.32
C THR A 65 -0.63 13.78 18.14
N SER A 66 0.64 13.81 17.72
CA SER A 66 1.46 12.59 17.56
C SER A 66 1.74 11.91 18.90
N ARG A 67 2.10 12.68 19.93
CA ARG A 67 2.34 12.15 21.28
C ARG A 67 1.07 11.59 21.92
N TRP A 68 -0.05 12.31 21.80
CA TRP A 68 -1.35 11.82 22.26
C TRP A 68 -1.73 10.51 21.56
N LEU A 69 -1.62 10.48 20.22
CA LEU A 69 -1.96 9.30 19.43
C LEU A 69 -1.08 8.10 19.84
N GLN A 70 0.21 8.33 20.06
CA GLN A 70 1.13 7.31 20.52
C GLN A 70 0.68 6.72 21.86
N SER A 71 0.51 7.54 22.90
CA SER A 71 0.12 7.04 24.22
C SER A 71 -1.21 6.29 24.20
N GLU A 72 -2.21 6.79 23.46
CA GLU A 72 -3.53 6.13 23.38
C GLU A 72 -3.48 4.79 22.66
N VAL A 73 -2.74 4.70 21.55
CA VAL A 73 -2.61 3.46 20.79
C VAL A 73 -1.78 2.43 21.56
N GLU A 74 -0.66 2.82 22.16
CA GLU A 74 0.19 1.92 22.97
C GLU A 74 -0.59 1.37 24.18
N ASN A 75 -1.32 2.23 24.90
CA ASN A 75 -2.16 1.80 26.01
C ASN A 75 -3.27 0.85 25.58
N TRP A 76 -3.92 1.14 24.45
CA TRP A 76 -4.96 0.25 23.90
C TRP A 76 -4.39 -1.09 23.46
N LEU A 77 -3.22 -1.11 22.80
CA LEU A 77 -2.53 -2.34 22.39
C LEU A 77 -2.14 -3.18 23.62
N LEU A 78 -1.63 -2.54 24.67
CA LEU A 78 -1.31 -3.20 25.93
C LEU A 78 -2.56 -3.79 26.58
N ALA A 79 -3.66 -3.03 26.65
CA ALA A 79 -4.92 -3.51 27.21
C ALA A 79 -5.53 -4.67 26.41
N GLN A 80 -5.41 -4.64 25.08
CA GLN A 80 -6.04 -5.62 24.20
C GLN A 80 -5.22 -6.91 24.04
N SER A 81 -3.89 -6.80 24.01
CA SER A 81 -2.98 -7.92 23.73
C SER A 81 -2.16 -8.39 24.92
N GLY A 82 -2.03 -7.57 25.97
CA GLY A 82 -1.11 -7.81 27.08
C GLY A 82 0.36 -7.57 26.75
N CYS A 83 0.68 -7.13 25.52
CA CYS A 83 2.03 -6.88 25.06
C CYS A 83 2.33 -5.37 25.03
N GLU A 84 3.51 -4.99 25.51
CA GLU A 84 4.04 -3.64 25.31
C GLU A 84 4.53 -3.52 23.85
N VAL A 85 3.81 -2.73 23.06
CA VAL A 85 4.11 -2.49 21.65
C VAL A 85 4.41 -1.02 21.46
N THR A 86 5.57 -0.70 20.88
CA THR A 86 5.93 0.69 20.54
C THR A 86 5.20 1.14 19.28
N PHE A 87 4.56 2.29 19.34
CA PHE A 87 3.88 2.91 18.20
C PHE A 87 4.47 4.28 17.91
N ASN A 88 4.78 4.58 16.63
CA ASN A 88 5.32 5.89 16.27
C ASN A 88 4.21 6.79 15.73
N GLY A 89 3.70 7.67 16.60
CA GLY A 89 2.61 8.60 16.24
C GLY A 89 2.97 9.52 15.07
N THR A 90 4.20 10.03 15.02
CA THR A 90 4.64 10.94 13.95
C THR A 90 4.68 10.24 12.59
N ARG A 91 5.21 9.01 12.55
CA ARG A 91 5.26 8.18 11.33
C ARG A 91 3.85 7.82 10.86
N ALA A 92 2.98 7.40 11.77
CA ALA A 92 1.59 7.05 11.46
C ALA A 92 0.79 8.22 10.90
N LEU A 93 0.95 9.43 11.46
CA LEU A 93 0.36 10.65 10.91
C LEU A 93 0.91 10.98 9.53
N GLY A 94 2.21 10.80 9.30
CA GLY A 94 2.82 10.96 7.97
C GLY A 94 2.24 9.99 6.95
N HIS A 95 2.05 8.71 7.32
CA HIS A 95 1.37 7.73 6.47
C HIS A 95 -0.06 8.15 6.17
N LEU A 96 -0.82 8.59 7.17
CA LEU A 96 -2.19 9.06 6.95
C LEU A 96 -2.24 10.28 6.01
N GLN A 97 -1.37 11.27 6.22
CA GLN A 97 -1.26 12.45 5.34
C GLN A 97 -0.91 12.08 3.90
N SER A 98 -0.06 11.06 3.69
CA SER A 98 0.31 10.59 2.35
C SER A 98 -0.85 9.92 1.60
N LEU A 99 -1.89 9.45 2.31
CA LEU A 99 -3.11 8.89 1.72
C LEU A 99 -4.17 9.98 1.43
N THR A 100 -4.08 11.14 2.08
CA THR A 100 -5.04 12.24 1.92
C THR A 100 -5.00 13.00 0.58
N PRO A 101 -3.98 12.96 -0.30
CA PRO A 101 -4.06 13.63 -1.59
C PRO A 101 -4.81 12.73 -2.58
N SER A 102 -6.13 12.59 -2.41
CA SER A 102 -7.15 12.19 -3.42
C SER A 102 -8.39 11.47 -2.86
N VAL A 103 -8.49 11.20 -1.55
CA VAL A 103 -9.71 10.65 -0.95
C VAL A 103 -10.81 11.73 -0.96
N GLY A 104 -11.51 11.86 -2.09
CA GLY A 104 -12.71 12.71 -2.23
C GLY A 104 -12.82 13.58 -3.49
N MET A 105 -11.79 13.68 -4.34
CA MET A 105 -11.90 14.41 -5.61
C MET A 105 -11.80 13.43 -6.77
N TYR A 106 -12.91 12.71 -6.98
CA TYR A 106 -13.20 12.12 -8.27
C TYR A 106 -14.04 13.11 -9.10
N PRO A 107 -13.66 13.40 -10.35
CA PRO A 107 -12.48 12.89 -11.03
C PRO A 107 -11.21 13.72 -10.70
N PRO A 108 -10.01 13.12 -10.69
CA PRO A 108 -8.78 13.84 -10.40
C PRO A 108 -8.47 14.91 -11.44
N LEU A 109 -7.68 15.92 -11.04
CA LEU A 109 -7.25 17.02 -11.90
C LEU A 109 -6.53 16.46 -13.13
N GLY A 110 -7.15 16.61 -14.31
CA GLY A 110 -6.65 16.07 -15.59
C GLY A 110 -7.53 14.99 -16.22
N PHE A 111 -8.63 14.57 -15.57
CA PHE A 111 -9.59 13.69 -16.22
C PHE A 111 -10.27 14.38 -17.42
N PRO A 112 -10.36 13.70 -18.58
CA PRO A 112 -11.09 14.22 -19.71
C PRO A 112 -12.57 14.37 -19.33
N LYS A 113 -13.08 15.59 -19.45
CA LYS A 113 -14.49 15.92 -19.23
C LYS A 113 -15.26 15.28 -20.38
N VAL A 114 -15.95 14.17 -20.12
CA VAL A 114 -16.84 13.57 -21.11
C VAL A 114 -18.07 14.48 -21.18
N ASP A 115 -18.26 15.16 -22.32
CA ASP A 115 -19.43 16.02 -22.51
C ASP A 115 -20.71 15.17 -22.46
N PRO A 116 -21.79 15.60 -21.77
CA PRO A 116 -23.03 14.84 -21.66
C PRO A 116 -23.84 14.69 -22.96
N SER A 117 -23.30 15.12 -24.10
CA SER A 117 -23.96 15.06 -25.41
C SER A 117 -23.38 13.96 -26.29
N ALA A 118 -23.42 12.73 -25.80
CA ALA A 118 -23.47 11.57 -26.67
C ALA A 118 -24.89 11.00 -26.55
N THR A 119 -25.78 11.49 -27.42
CA THR A 119 -27.06 10.85 -27.68
C THR A 119 -26.77 9.37 -27.97
N VAL A 120 -27.16 8.50 -27.03
CA VAL A 120 -27.23 7.06 -27.27
C VAL A 120 -28.32 6.88 -28.32
N THR A 121 -27.94 6.85 -29.60
CA THR A 121 -28.83 6.38 -30.65
C THR A 121 -28.98 4.89 -30.45
N SER A 122 -30.13 4.47 -29.90
CA SER A 122 -30.57 3.08 -29.90
C SER A 122 -30.47 2.51 -31.31
N PRO A 123 -29.99 1.27 -31.50
CA PRO A 123 -29.95 0.65 -32.82
C PRO A 123 -31.38 0.38 -33.31
N GLU A 124 -31.73 1.05 -34.40
CA GLU A 124 -32.98 0.90 -35.16
C GLU A 124 -33.08 -0.53 -35.73
N ALA A 125 -34.23 -1.15 -35.49
CA ALA A 125 -34.56 -2.49 -35.95
C ALA A 125 -34.62 -2.55 -37.49
N ALA A 126 -34.01 -3.60 -38.06
CA ALA A 126 -33.97 -3.86 -39.49
C ALA A 126 -35.39 -3.98 -40.11
N PRO A 127 -35.66 -3.36 -41.27
CA PRO A 127 -36.88 -3.65 -42.01
C PRO A 127 -36.74 -4.99 -42.74
N SER A 128 -37.67 -5.89 -42.43
CA SER A 128 -37.95 -7.11 -43.17
C SER A 128 -38.45 -6.74 -44.57
N SER A 129 -37.70 -7.05 -45.62
CA SER A 129 -38.19 -7.01 -46.99
C SER A 129 -38.71 -8.39 -47.38
N ASP A 130 -40.03 -8.49 -47.37
CA ASP A 130 -40.81 -9.54 -48.00
C ASP A 130 -40.95 -9.29 -49.52
N ASN A 131 -41.17 -10.41 -50.22
CA ASN A 131 -41.70 -10.62 -51.57
C ASN A 131 -40.71 -10.76 -52.73
N PRO A 132 -41.08 -11.53 -53.77
CA PRO A 132 -41.60 -12.91 -53.78
C PRO A 132 -40.79 -13.85 -54.70
#